data_AF-A0A366W2V5-F1
#
_entry.id   AF-A0A366W2V5-F1
#
_cell.length_a   1.000
_cell.length_b   1.000
_cell.length_c   1.000
_cell.angle_alpha   90.00
_cell.angle_beta   90.00
_cell.angle_gamma   90.00
#
_symmetry.space_group_name_H-M   'P 1'
#
loop_
_entity.id
_entity.type
_entity.pdbx_description
1 polymer ?
#
loop_
_entity_poly.entity_id
_entity_poly.type
_entity_poly.pdbx_seq_one_letter_code
_entity_poly.pdbx_strand_id
1 'polypeptide(L)'
;MEFDFKKDYFSDKATVKLSMGHEAFGTWLEQEGQKKQWVEALLVAISDLQLREITEYKLVGDEFALYLTTEEASITNHSLHMAGSDLDEANDLNFYDQEIEAECGLEDFTNLLESWLEFI
;
A
#
# COMPACT_ATOMS: atom_id res chain seq x y z
N MET A 1 4.79 3.26 -12.04
CA MET A 1 4.39 4.28 -11.03
C MET A 1 5.53 5.27 -10.78
N GLU A 2 5.28 6.56 -10.57
CA GLU A 2 6.33 7.55 -10.21
C GLU A 2 6.32 7.87 -8.71
N PHE A 3 7.51 8.07 -8.12
CA PHE A 3 7.67 8.34 -6.70
C PHE A 3 8.89 9.20 -6.33
N ASP A 4 8.80 9.93 -5.22
CA ASP A 4 9.86 10.78 -4.66
C ASP A 4 9.98 10.55 -3.14
N PHE A 5 11.16 10.17 -2.67
CA PHE A 5 11.41 9.89 -1.25
C PHE A 5 12.04 11.07 -0.53
N LYS A 6 11.63 11.28 0.73
CA LYS A 6 12.17 12.33 1.59
C LYS A 6 12.39 11.80 2.99
N LYS A 7 13.52 12.19 3.57
CA LYS A 7 13.83 11.88 4.97
C LYS A 7 13.51 13.09 5.82
N ASP A 8 12.65 12.91 6.82
CA ASP A 8 12.38 13.92 7.83
C ASP A 8 13.49 13.87 8.89
N TYR A 9 14.35 14.88 8.91
CA TYR A 9 15.45 14.99 9.87
C TYR A 9 14.99 15.23 11.32
N PHE A 10 13.74 15.64 11.54
CA PHE A 10 13.22 15.88 12.88
C PHE A 10 12.62 14.63 13.51
N SER A 11 11.90 13.82 12.74
CA SER A 11 11.29 12.57 13.20
C SER A 11 12.14 11.32 12.92
N ASP A 12 13.22 11.46 12.14
CA ASP A 12 14.05 10.37 11.57
C ASP A 12 13.23 9.34 10.77
N LYS A 13 12.05 9.73 10.31
CA LYS A 13 11.17 8.91 9.46
C LYS A 13 11.38 9.20 8.00
N ALA A 14 11.18 8.18 7.17
CA ALA A 14 11.09 8.33 5.73
C ALA A 14 9.65 8.64 5.31
N THR A 15 9.51 9.43 4.25
CA THR A 15 8.25 9.81 3.61
C THR A 15 8.36 9.59 2.11
N VAL A 16 7.24 9.30 1.45
CA VAL A 16 7.15 9.05 0.01
C VAL A 16 6.00 9.83 -0.59
N LYS A 17 6.24 10.47 -1.73
CA LYS A 17 5.20 11.06 -2.56
C LYS A 17 5.04 10.23 -3.82
N LEU A 18 3.83 9.74 -4.07
CA LEU A 18 3.50 8.98 -5.27
C LEU A 18 2.72 9.86 -6.26
N SER A 19 2.74 9.45 -7.53
CA SER A 19 1.87 10.02 -8.57
C SER A 19 0.39 9.86 -8.24
N MET A 20 -0.45 10.77 -8.75
CA MET A 20 -1.91 10.78 -8.57
C MET A 20 -2.54 9.40 -8.83
N GLY A 21 -3.47 8.99 -7.96
CA GLY A 21 -4.14 7.68 -7.98
C GLY A 21 -3.38 6.56 -7.26
N HIS A 22 -2.24 6.87 -6.64
CA HIS A 22 -1.41 5.90 -5.91
C HIS A 22 -1.11 6.35 -4.47
N GLU A 23 -1.66 7.47 -4.02
CA GLU A 23 -1.34 8.10 -2.73
C GLU A 23 -1.52 7.14 -1.54
N ALA A 24 -2.53 6.26 -1.59
CA ALA A 24 -2.79 5.28 -0.54
C ALA A 24 -1.60 4.34 -0.25
N PHE A 25 -0.85 3.92 -1.27
CA PHE A 25 0.37 3.13 -1.06
C PHE A 25 1.43 3.91 -0.27
N GLY A 26 1.52 5.22 -0.51
CA GLY A 26 2.51 6.09 0.11
C GLY A 26 2.20 6.24 1.59
N THR A 27 0.96 6.61 1.92
CA THR A 27 0.50 6.73 3.31
C THR A 27 0.72 5.43 4.08
N TRP A 28 0.33 4.28 3.51
CA TRP A 28 0.54 2.99 4.15
C TRP A 28 2.03 2.65 4.35
N LEU A 29 2.86 2.89 3.34
CA LEU A 29 4.30 2.64 3.43
C LEU A 29 4.98 3.53 4.46
N GLU A 30 4.53 4.78 4.61
CA GLU A 30 5.00 5.68 5.66
C GLU A 30 4.61 5.20 7.07
N GLN A 31 3.46 4.57 7.22
CA GLN A 31 2.97 4.06 8.50
C GLN A 31 3.67 2.74 8.90
N GLU A 32 3.70 1.75 8.01
CA GLU A 32 4.15 0.39 8.33
C GLU A 32 5.57 0.07 7.83
N GLY A 33 5.99 0.71 6.74
CA GLY A 33 7.23 0.43 6.01
C GLY A 33 8.51 1.06 6.60
N GLN A 34 8.50 1.57 7.82
CA GLN A 34 9.68 2.24 8.42
C GLN A 34 10.81 1.29 8.85
N LYS A 35 10.60 -0.04 8.76
CA LYS A 35 11.58 -1.05 9.17
C LYS A 35 11.99 -1.89 7.97
N LYS A 36 13.30 -1.96 7.69
CA LYS A 36 13.87 -2.78 6.61
C LYS A 36 13.36 -4.22 6.62
N GLN A 37 13.39 -4.86 7.79
CA GLN A 37 12.94 -6.25 7.96
C GLN A 37 11.48 -6.47 7.55
N TRP A 38 10.63 -5.47 7.75
CA TRP A 38 9.22 -5.55 7.37
C TRP A 38 9.07 -5.46 5.85
N VAL A 39 9.82 -4.56 5.20
CA VAL A 39 9.83 -4.40 3.74
C VAL A 39 10.44 -5.63 3.07
N GLU A 40 11.54 -6.17 3.62
CA GLU A 40 12.17 -7.41 3.16
C GLU A 40 11.19 -8.60 3.21
N ALA A 41 10.43 -8.75 4.30
CA ALA A 41 9.44 -9.81 4.42
C ALA A 41 8.34 -9.71 3.35
N LEU A 42 7.93 -8.48 3.00
CA LEU A 42 6.95 -8.26 1.94
C LEU A 42 7.52 -8.57 0.55
N LEU A 43 8.78 -8.20 0.30
CA LEU A 43 9.47 -8.55 -0.95
C LEU A 43 9.60 -10.07 -1.14
N VAL A 44 9.80 -10.83 -0.05
CA VAL A 44 9.77 -12.30 -0.11
C VAL A 44 8.39 -12.81 -0.55
N ALA A 45 7.31 -12.29 0.03
CA ALA A 45 5.95 -12.69 -0.37
C ALA A 45 5.65 -12.36 -1.85
N ILE A 46 6.17 -11.23 -2.34
CA ILE A 46 6.10 -10.87 -3.77
C ILE A 46 6.91 -11.86 -4.62
N SER A 47 8.08 -12.28 -4.16
CA SER A 47 8.88 -13.29 -4.85
C SER A 47 8.15 -14.62 -4.97
N ASP A 48 7.47 -15.06 -3.91
CA ASP A 48 6.65 -16.28 -3.92
C ASP A 48 5.49 -16.19 -4.93
N LEU A 49 4.88 -15.01 -5.07
CA LEU A 49 3.88 -14.73 -6.12
C LEU A 49 4.47 -14.80 -7.53
N GLN A 50 5.64 -14.19 -7.74
CA GLN A 50 6.32 -14.18 -9.05
C GLN A 50 6.77 -15.59 -9.47
N LEU A 51 7.22 -16.40 -8.51
CA LEU A 51 7.56 -17.82 -8.70
C LEU A 51 6.33 -18.72 -8.84
N ARG A 52 5.12 -18.16 -8.64
CA ARG A 52 3.83 -18.87 -8.65
C ARG A 52 3.75 -19.98 -7.61
N GLU A 53 4.47 -19.83 -6.49
CA GLU A 53 4.32 -20.70 -5.32
C GLU A 53 3.02 -20.40 -4.58
N ILE A 54 2.60 -19.14 -4.61
CA ILE A 54 1.29 -18.67 -4.20
C ILE A 54 0.65 -17.85 -5.32
N THR A 55 -0.68 -17.73 -5.29
CA THR A 55 -1.46 -16.98 -6.29
C THR A 55 -1.99 -15.65 -5.77
N GLU A 56 -2.12 -15.54 -4.46
CA GLU A 56 -2.62 -14.36 -3.77
C GLU A 56 -1.92 -14.20 -2.42
N TYR A 57 -1.75 -12.96 -2.00
CA TYR A 57 -1.23 -12.61 -0.69
C TYR A 57 -2.04 -11.44 -0.13
N LYS A 58 -2.41 -11.53 1.15
CA LYS A 58 -3.14 -10.47 1.84
C LYS A 58 -2.42 -10.10 3.12
N LEU A 59 -2.17 -8.81 3.28
CA LEU A 59 -1.61 -8.24 4.50
C LEU A 59 -2.60 -7.22 5.07
N VAL A 60 -3.13 -7.53 6.25
CA VAL A 60 -4.06 -6.65 6.96
C VAL A 60 -3.25 -5.87 8.00
N GLY A 61 -3.08 -4.58 7.71
CA GLY A 61 -2.46 -3.61 8.60
C GLY A 61 -3.44 -3.03 9.62
N ASP A 62 -3.07 -1.92 10.24
CA ASP A 62 -3.95 -1.22 11.19
C ASP A 62 -5.05 -0.45 10.46
N GLU A 63 -4.66 0.42 9.53
CA GLU A 63 -5.58 1.27 8.76
C GLU A 63 -5.81 0.78 7.33
N PHE A 64 -4.89 0.00 6.76
CA PHE A 64 -4.97 -0.45 5.37
C PHE A 64 -4.85 -1.97 5.25
N ALA A 65 -5.48 -2.51 4.23
CA ALA A 65 -5.26 -3.87 3.76
C ALA A 65 -4.60 -3.84 2.38
N LEU A 66 -3.46 -4.50 2.26
CA LEU A 66 -2.80 -4.78 0.99
C LEU A 66 -3.27 -6.13 0.46
N TYR A 67 -3.60 -6.17 -0.82
CA TYR A 67 -3.92 -7.38 -1.56
C TYR A 67 -3.01 -7.47 -2.78
N LEU A 68 -2.37 -8.62 -2.96
CA LEU A 68 -1.46 -8.88 -4.07
C LEU A 68 -1.92 -10.11 -4.83
N THR A 69 -1.89 -10.02 -6.15
CA THR A 69 -2.01 -11.15 -7.07
C THR A 69 -0.70 -11.33 -7.82
N THR A 70 -0.65 -12.29 -8.73
CA THR A 70 0.52 -12.47 -9.62
C THR A 70 0.70 -11.33 -10.63
N GLU A 71 -0.29 -10.45 -10.80
CA GLU A 71 -0.30 -9.40 -11.82
C GLU A 71 -0.44 -7.99 -11.21
N GLU A 72 -1.16 -7.86 -10.11
CA GLU A 72 -1.61 -6.57 -9.57
C GLU A 72 -1.35 -6.48 -8.06
N ALA A 73 -1.18 -5.25 -7.59
CA ALA A 73 -1.15 -4.89 -6.20
C ALA A 73 -2.25 -3.85 -5.96
N SER A 74 -3.08 -4.08 -4.95
CA SER A 74 -4.12 -3.15 -4.53
C SER A 74 -4.07 -2.91 -3.03
N ILE A 75 -4.44 -1.71 -2.62
CA ILE A 75 -4.51 -1.33 -1.22
C ILE A 75 -5.81 -0.61 -0.94
N THR A 76 -6.40 -0.90 0.21
CA THR A 76 -7.68 -0.34 0.62
C THR A 76 -7.66 0.01 2.10
N ASN A 77 -8.06 1.23 2.45
CA ASN A 77 -8.20 1.65 3.83
C ASN A 77 -9.46 1.04 4.47
N HIS A 78 -9.36 0.59 5.73
CA HIS A 78 -10.44 0.00 6.51
C HIS A 78 -11.59 0.97 6.82
N SER A 79 -11.38 2.29 6.72
CA SER A 79 -12.44 3.29 6.88
C SER A 79 -13.63 3.09 5.93
N LEU A 80 -13.40 2.50 4.75
CA LEU A 80 -14.47 2.07 3.84
C LEU A 80 -15.40 1.00 4.46
N HIS A 81 -14.89 0.19 5.39
CA HIS A 81 -15.65 -0.90 6.02
C HIS A 81 -16.44 -0.47 7.27
N MET A 82 -16.09 0.66 7.90
CA MET A 82 -16.81 1.22 9.06
C MET A 82 -18.09 1.98 8.69
N ALA A 83 -18.42 2.09 7.40
CA ALA A 83 -19.71 2.60 6.93
C ALA A 83 -20.73 1.48 6.60
N GLY A 84 -20.43 0.23 6.98
CA GLY A 84 -21.21 -0.95 6.56
C GLY A 84 -22.00 -1.69 7.65
N SER A 85 -22.04 -1.20 8.89
CA SER A 85 -22.75 -1.91 9.97
C SER A 85 -23.51 -0.98 10.92
N ASP A 86 -24.37 -0.10 10.39
CA ASP A 86 -25.63 0.29 11.07
C ASP A 86 -26.54 1.29 10.33
N LEU A 87 -26.39 1.54 9.03
CA LEU A 87 -27.26 2.52 8.35
C LEU A 87 -27.76 2.02 7.00
N ASP A 88 -28.91 1.34 7.05
CA ASP A 88 -29.97 1.61 6.08
C ASP A 88 -30.15 3.14 6.00
N GLU A 89 -30.27 3.68 4.78
CA GLU A 89 -30.56 5.10 4.47
C GLU A 89 -29.36 6.08 4.44
N ALA A 90 -28.54 6.01 3.38
CA ALA A 90 -27.98 7.23 2.80
C ALA A 90 -27.65 7.01 1.31
N ASN A 91 -28.58 7.47 0.49
CA ASN A 91 -28.39 7.80 -0.91
C ASN A 91 -27.21 8.78 -1.07
N ASP A 92 -26.42 8.62 -2.14
CA ASP A 92 -25.39 9.54 -2.61
C ASP A 92 -24.23 9.83 -1.63
N LEU A 93 -23.04 9.30 -1.95
CA LEU A 93 -21.71 9.94 -1.91
C LEU A 93 -20.62 8.85 -1.81
N ASN A 94 -20.36 8.16 -2.92
CA ASN A 94 -19.08 7.46 -3.10
C ASN A 94 -17.98 8.53 -3.22
N PHE A 95 -17.44 8.95 -2.08
CA PHE A 95 -16.19 9.70 -2.01
C PHE A 95 -15.06 8.76 -2.47
N TYR A 96 -14.83 8.71 -3.79
CA TYR A 96 -13.55 8.26 -4.35
C TYR A 96 -12.49 9.32 -4.01
N ASP A 97 -12.07 9.35 -2.74
CA ASP A 97 -10.81 10.01 -2.40
C ASP A 97 -9.69 9.02 -2.70
N GLN A 98 -8.79 9.41 -3.61
CA GLN A 98 -7.59 8.66 -4.01
C GLN A 98 -6.59 8.47 -2.84
N GLU A 99 -6.93 8.97 -1.65
CA GLU A 99 -6.23 8.73 -0.39
C GLU A 99 -6.69 7.44 0.32
N ILE A 100 -7.75 6.77 -0.16
CA ILE A 100 -8.40 5.65 0.53
C ILE A 100 -8.13 4.30 -0.18
N GLU A 101 -7.97 4.30 -1.49
CA GLU A 101 -7.63 3.11 -2.28
C GLU A 101 -6.63 3.44 -3.39
N ALA A 102 -5.81 2.45 -3.76
CA ALA A 102 -4.93 2.52 -4.92
C ALA A 102 -4.68 1.13 -5.51
N GLU A 103 -4.38 1.09 -6.79
CA GLU A 103 -4.04 -0.13 -7.52
C GLU A 103 -2.93 0.15 -8.53
N CYS A 104 -2.06 -0.84 -8.72
CA CYS A 104 -1.01 -0.80 -9.74
C CYS A 104 -0.58 -2.21 -10.15
N GLY A 105 0.24 -2.32 -11.18
CA GLY A 105 0.86 -3.60 -11.53
C GLY A 105 1.83 -4.07 -10.44
N LEU A 106 1.94 -5.39 -10.26
CA LEU A 106 2.84 -6.00 -9.27
C LEU A 106 4.30 -5.58 -9.51
N GLU A 107 4.73 -5.43 -10.76
CA GLU A 107 6.08 -4.98 -11.13
C GLU A 107 6.36 -3.55 -10.64
N ASP A 108 5.41 -2.63 -10.87
CA ASP A 108 5.49 -1.25 -10.39
C ASP A 108 5.56 -1.20 -8.86
N PHE A 109 4.73 -2.00 -8.18
CA PHE A 109 4.72 -2.09 -6.72
C PHE A 109 6.03 -2.67 -6.17
N THR A 110 6.58 -3.70 -6.83
CA THR A 110 7.87 -4.28 -6.46
C THR A 110 8.98 -3.23 -6.55
N ASN A 111 9.01 -2.47 -7.65
CA ASN A 111 10.00 -1.41 -7.86
C ASN A 111 9.92 -0.31 -6.78
N LEU A 112 8.71 0.07 -6.38
CA LEU A 112 8.49 0.98 -5.26
C LEU A 112 9.10 0.46 -3.96
N LEU A 113 8.84 -0.81 -3.60
CA LEU A 113 9.33 -1.40 -2.36
C LEU A 113 10.84 -1.61 -2.33
N GLU A 114 11.44 -2.05 -3.43
CA GLU A 114 12.90 -2.17 -3.55
C GLU A 114 13.57 -0.81 -3.37
N SER A 115 13.07 0.22 -4.07
CA SER A 115 13.60 1.57 -4.00
C SER A 115 13.41 2.17 -2.59
N TRP A 116 12.31 1.85 -1.93
CA TRP A 116 12.05 2.25 -0.55
C TRP A 116 13.01 1.58 0.43
N LEU A 117 13.25 0.27 0.30
CA LEU A 117 14.20 -0.48 1.15
C LEU A 117 15.63 0.07 1.05
N GLU A 118 16.04 0.46 -0.15
CA GLU A 118 17.34 1.11 -0.39
C GLU A 118 17.42 2.51 0.26
N PHE A 119 16.31 3.23 0.33
CA PHE A 119 16.24 4.59 0.85
C PHE A 119 16.29 4.66 2.39
N ILE A 120 15.56 3.77 3.08
CA ILE A 120 15.42 3.79 4.56
C ILE A 120 16.64 3.24 5.30
#